data_AF-A0A1F5CST0-F1
#
_entry.id   AF-A0A1F5CST0-F1
#
_cell.length_a   1.000
_cell.length_b   1.000
_cell.length_c   1.000
_cell.angle_alpha   90.00
_cell.angle_beta   90.00
_cell.angle_gamma   90.00
#
_symmetry.space_group_name_H-M   'P 1'
#
loop_
_entity.id
_entity.type
_entity.pdbx_description
1 polymer ?
#
loop_
_entity_poly.entity_id
_entity_poly.type
_entity_poly.pdbx_seq_one_letter_code
_entity_poly.pdbx_strand_id
1 'polypeptide(L)'
;MSGSMRTRLQEAMAQLDGKYRAALKDSLMQDAFDELWPAWSVEMGAMINSEVLSSLDLLLLTAAVDNRRLLMELRARLEERGRGDR
;
A
#
# COMPACT_ATOMS: atom_id res chain seq x y z
N MET A 1 21.12 -9.16 -16.63
CA MET A 1 20.59 -8.73 -15.31
C MET A 1 20.78 -9.89 -14.34
N SER A 2 21.71 -9.79 -13.38
CA SER A 2 22.04 -10.87 -12.43
C SER A 2 21.98 -10.38 -10.98
N GLY A 3 20.87 -9.76 -10.60
CA GLY A 3 20.62 -9.30 -9.24
C GLY A 3 19.78 -10.29 -8.43
N SER A 4 20.06 -10.42 -7.14
CA SER A 4 19.22 -11.16 -6.19
C SER A 4 17.76 -10.65 -6.24
N MET A 5 16.81 -11.46 -5.78
CA MET A 5 15.39 -11.08 -5.74
C MET A 5 15.16 -9.81 -4.90
N ARG A 6 15.91 -9.70 -3.78
CA ARG A 6 16.02 -8.51 -2.94
C ARG A 6 16.42 -7.28 -3.74
N THR A 7 17.52 -7.37 -4.49
CA THR A 7 18.03 -6.24 -5.29
C THR A 7 17.01 -5.78 -6.32
N ARG A 8 16.38 -6.72 -7.04
CA ARG A 8 15.36 -6.42 -8.04
C ARG A 8 14.12 -5.74 -7.44
N LEU A 9 13.71 -6.15 -6.25
CA LEU A 9 12.56 -5.56 -5.57
C LEU A 9 12.87 -4.18 -4.97
N GLN A 10 14.06 -3.99 -4.41
CA GLN A 10 14.54 -2.67 -3.96
C GLN A 10 14.64 -1.67 -5.12
N GLU A 11 15.16 -2.11 -6.27
CA GLU A 11 15.18 -1.30 -7.50
C GLU A 11 13.77 -0.93 -7.95
N ALA A 12 12.83 -1.88 -7.93
CA ALA A 12 11.44 -1.63 -8.28
C ALA A 12 10.78 -0.63 -7.34
N MET A 13 11.00 -0.75 -6.03
CA MET A 13 10.49 0.20 -5.04
C MET A 13 11.02 1.63 -5.28
N ALA A 14 12.31 1.78 -5.57
CA ALA A 14 12.88 3.08 -5.89
C ALA A 14 12.30 3.70 -7.18
N GLN A 15 11.99 2.87 -8.20
CA GLN A 15 11.29 3.36 -9.39
C GLN A 15 9.85 3.79 -9.09
N LEU A 16 9.17 3.11 -8.17
CA LEU A 16 7.80 3.43 -7.79
C LEU A 16 7.73 4.78 -7.05
N ASP A 17 8.59 4.99 -6.06
CA ASP A 17 8.64 6.26 -5.30
C ASP A 17 9.00 7.45 -6.20
N GLY A 18 10.06 7.30 -7.00
CA GLY A 18 10.60 8.43 -7.75
C GLY A 18 9.91 8.70 -9.08
N LYS A 19 9.64 7.65 -9.87
CA LYS A 19 9.16 7.82 -11.25
C LYS A 19 7.68 7.57 -11.39
N TYR A 20 7.16 6.53 -10.73
CA TYR A 20 5.74 6.21 -10.84
C TYR A 20 4.87 7.28 -10.17
N ARG A 21 5.20 7.69 -8.93
CA ARG A 21 4.53 8.81 -8.26
C ARG A 21 4.47 10.06 -9.15
N ALA A 22 5.62 10.49 -9.67
CA ALA A 22 5.71 11.67 -10.53
C ALA A 22 4.93 11.52 -11.85
N ALA A 23 4.83 10.30 -12.38
CA ALA A 23 4.11 10.01 -13.61
C ALA A 23 2.58 10.02 -13.47
N LEU A 24 2.03 9.98 -12.24
CA LEU A 24 0.57 9.99 -12.01
C LEU A 24 -0.11 11.27 -12.52
N LYS A 25 0.61 12.40 -12.64
CA LYS A 25 0.17 13.73 -13.15
C LYS A 25 -1.07 14.36 -12.50
N ASP A 26 -1.88 13.59 -11.77
CA ASP A 26 -3.04 13.98 -10.98
C ASP A 26 -2.62 14.20 -9.52
N SER A 27 -2.96 15.37 -8.98
CA SER A 27 -2.58 15.75 -7.62
C SER A 27 -3.23 14.88 -6.54
N LEU A 28 -4.49 14.47 -6.69
CA LEU A 28 -5.17 13.63 -5.69
C LEU A 28 -4.60 12.21 -5.67
N MET A 29 -4.16 11.70 -6.82
CA MET A 29 -3.49 10.40 -6.89
C MET A 29 -2.09 10.45 -6.31
N GLN A 30 -1.38 11.58 -6.46
CA GLN A 30 -0.10 11.79 -5.81
C GLN A 30 -0.24 11.89 -4.29
N ASP A 31 -1.25 12.63 -3.81
CA ASP A 31 -1.52 12.76 -2.37
C ASP A 31 -1.90 11.40 -1.76
N ALA A 32 -2.74 10.62 -2.44
CA ALA A 32 -3.10 9.28 -2.00
C ALA A 32 -1.90 8.31 -2.03
N PHE A 33 -1.02 8.44 -3.02
CA PHE A 33 0.24 7.69 -3.07
C PHE A 33 1.14 8.10 -1.89
N ASP A 34 1.28 9.39 -1.60
CA ASP A 34 2.10 9.90 -0.50
C ASP A 34 1.60 9.48 0.87
N GLU A 35 0.28 9.35 1.02
CA GLU A 35 -0.33 8.85 2.24
C GLU A 35 -0.08 7.33 2.42
N LEU A 36 -0.11 6.57 1.32
CA LEU A 36 0.00 5.10 1.35
C LEU A 36 1.44 4.59 1.34
N TRP A 37 2.30 5.23 0.55
CA TRP A 37 3.64 4.77 0.21
C TRP A 37 4.56 4.60 1.43
N PRO A 38 4.57 5.49 2.44
CA PRO A 38 5.41 5.32 3.62
C PRO A 38 5.07 4.05 4.40
N ALA A 39 3.78 3.72 4.55
CA ALA A 39 3.35 2.51 5.25
C ALA A 39 3.73 1.24 4.47
N TRP A 40 3.40 1.23 3.18
CA TRP A 40 3.64 0.05 2.34
C TRP A 40 5.13 -0.21 2.09
N SER A 41 5.92 0.83 1.82
CA SER A 41 7.34 0.67 1.50
C SER A 41 8.16 0.18 2.71
N VAL A 42 7.80 0.60 3.93
CA VAL A 42 8.42 0.11 5.17
C VAL A 42 8.12 -1.38 5.38
N GLU A 43 6.88 -1.82 5.16
CA GLU A 43 6.48 -3.24 5.26
C GLU A 43 7.22 -4.10 4.22
N MET A 44 7.30 -3.63 2.97
CA MET A 44 8.03 -4.33 1.92
C MET A 44 9.53 -4.42 2.20
N GLY A 45 10.14 -3.35 2.70
CA GLY A 45 11.55 -3.35 3.11
C GLY A 45 11.85 -4.38 4.20
N ALA A 46 10.93 -4.54 5.16
CA ALA A 46 11.05 -5.55 6.20
C ALA A 46 10.95 -6.99 5.65
N MET A 47 10.00 -7.26 4.75
CA MET A 47 9.83 -8.58 4.13
C MET A 47 11.06 -8.98 3.30
N ILE A 48 11.58 -8.05 2.50
CA ILE A 48 12.78 -8.24 1.67
C ILE A 48 14.04 -8.57 2.49
N ASN A 49 14.22 -7.91 3.63
CA ASN A 49 15.37 -8.17 4.50
C ASN A 49 15.26 -9.51 5.23
N SER A 50 14.04 -10.00 5.45
CA SER A 50 13.79 -11.27 6.14
C SER A 50 13.92 -12.53 5.26
N GLU A 51 14.20 -12.37 3.96
CA GLU A 51 14.22 -13.47 2.95
C GLU A 51 12.89 -14.24 2.82
N VAL A 52 11.84 -13.71 3.42
CA VAL A 52 10.49 -14.20 3.29
C VAL A 52 9.91 -13.61 2.00
N LEU A 53 9.77 -14.48 1.01
CA LEU A 53 8.83 -14.36 -0.12
C LEU A 53 7.78 -15.48 0.02
N SER A 54 7.36 -15.73 1.26
CA SER A 54 6.66 -16.96 1.68
C SER A 54 5.29 -16.63 2.25
N SER A 55 4.52 -17.65 2.65
CA SER A 55 3.11 -17.57 3.07
C SER A 55 2.75 -16.50 4.13
N LEU A 56 3.74 -15.92 4.80
CA LEU A 56 3.58 -14.82 5.74
C LEU A 56 3.27 -13.46 5.07
N ASP A 57 3.80 -13.20 3.87
CA ASP A 57 3.45 -12.00 3.08
C ASP A 57 1.98 -12.05 2.65
N LEU A 58 1.48 -13.27 2.39
CA LEU A 58 0.09 -13.55 2.09
C LEU A 58 -0.83 -13.24 3.27
N LEU A 59 -0.39 -13.52 4.50
CA LEU A 59 -1.14 -13.22 5.72
C LEU A 59 -1.19 -11.70 5.99
N LEU A 60 -0.08 -10.98 5.76
CA LEU A 60 -0.01 -9.52 5.89
C LEU A 60 -0.92 -8.81 4.87
N LEU A 61 -0.91 -9.26 3.61
CA LEU A 61 -1.85 -8.78 2.59
C LEU A 61 -3.30 -9.08 3.00
N THR A 62 -3.56 -10.27 3.54
CA THR A 62 -4.92 -10.65 3.97
C THR A 62 -5.42 -9.76 5.11
N ALA A 63 -4.57 -9.43 6.08
CA ALA A 63 -4.91 -8.52 7.17
C ALA A 63 -5.12 -7.07 6.68
N ALA A 64 -4.29 -6.59 5.74
CA ALA A 64 -4.46 -5.26 5.14
C ALA A 64 -5.79 -5.14 4.36
N VAL A 65 -6.18 -6.20 3.62
CA VAL A 65 -7.46 -6.31 2.93
C VAL A 65 -8.64 -6.25 3.91
N ASP A 66 -8.54 -6.97 5.04
CA ASP A 66 -9.62 -6.99 6.02
C ASP A 66 -9.75 -5.63 6.74
N ASN A 67 -8.64 -4.99 7.09
CA ASN A 67 -8.65 -3.65 7.66
C ASN A 67 -9.27 -2.62 6.70
N ARG A 68 -8.98 -2.72 5.40
CA ARG A 68 -9.57 -1.82 4.40
C ARG A 68 -11.07 -2.03 4.25
N ARG A 69 -11.53 -3.29 4.30
CA ARG A 69 -12.96 -3.64 4.31
C ARG A 69 -13.67 -3.01 5.51
N LEU A 70 -13.11 -3.15 6.71
CA LEU A 70 -13.68 -2.55 7.93
C LEU A 70 -13.79 -1.03 7.85
N LEU A 71 -12.80 -0.35 7.26
CA LEU A 71 -12.85 1.10 7.03
C LEU A 71 -13.96 1.51 6.04
N MET A 72 -14.23 0.70 5.02
CA MET A 72 -15.32 0.95 4.07
C MET A 72 -16.69 0.76 4.70
N GLU A 73 -16.83 -0.26 5.54
CA GLU A 73 -18.06 -0.51 6.30
C GLU A 73 -18.34 0.63 7.29
N LEU A 74 -17.32 1.10 7.99
CA LEU A 74 -17.43 2.27 8.88
C LEU A 74 -17.84 3.52 8.09
N ARG A 75 -17.25 3.77 6.92
CA ARG A 75 -17.61 4.90 6.06
C ARG A 75 -19.08 4.84 5.61
N ALA A 76 -19.55 3.68 5.13
CA ALA A 76 -20.93 3.50 4.70
C ALA A 76 -21.93 3.80 5.84
N ARG A 77 -21.64 3.31 7.04
CA ARG A 77 -22.47 3.56 8.23
C ARG A 77 -22.51 5.03 8.64
N LEU A 78 -21.41 5.76 8.48
CA LEU A 78 -21.36 7.20 8.75
C LEU A 78 -22.18 7.99 7.72
N GLU A 79 -22.12 7.60 6.45
CA GLU A 79 -22.90 8.24 5.37
C GLU A 79 -24.42 8.00 5.54
N GLU A 80 -24.82 6.80 5.96
CA GLU A 80 -26.21 6.47 6.27
C GLU A 80 -26.74 7.30 7.45
N ARG A 81 -25.96 7.41 8.54
CA ARG A 81 -26.33 8.28 9.68
C ARG A 81 -26.43 9.76 9.27
N GLY A 82 -25.49 10.26 8.47
CA GLY A 82 -25.52 11.63 7.96
C GLY A 82 -26.65 11.95 6.97
N ARG A 83 -27.41 10.94 6.53
CA ARG A 83 -28.67 11.10 5.78
C ARG A 83 -29.91 11.05 6.67
N GLY A 84 -29.84 10.43 7.85
CA GLY A 84 -30.93 10.38 8.83
C GLY A 84 -31.02 11.61 9.71
N ASP A 85 -29.93 12.36 9.87
CA ASP A 85 -29.86 13.62 10.62
C ASP A 85 -30.20 14.88 9.76
N ARG A 86 -30.61 14.69 8.50
CA ARG A 86 -31.08 15.74 7.57
C ARG A 86 -32.56 15.59 7.29
#